data_AF-A0A170PG44-F1
#
_entry.id   AF-A0A170PG44-F1
#
_cell.length_a   1.000
_cell.length_b   1.000
_cell.length_c   1.000
_cell.angle_alpha   90.00
_cell.angle_beta   90.00
_cell.angle_gamma   90.00
#
_symmetry.space_group_name_H-M   'P 1'
#
loop_
_entity.id
_entity.type
_entity.pdbx_description
1 polymer ?
#
loop_
_entity_poly.entity_id
_entity_poly.type
_entity_poly.pdbx_seq_one_letter_code
_entity_poly.pdbx_strand_id
1 'polypeptide(L)'
;MPRFILIALLTALLALAACGGQTAQTPVNTLEAAAPAATDADLAAVKQYTLDQAQQMKTGSAALAAVAQTYYDLLASHNFDYAAAWAADATTLTQLVADIKTHWLTASTHYELDEGIIAGVPSLAYYDVWIDAGPSAEEAPEEALEWTLTLPDGRELQSPGNFFHSLLEPAIWGTHGDFGGLAVDLDGDGATQLGEALPDANLLLAAAQGLDRATSEMITAVQSWQPTLSDAFTALSVMIPTMNEYFEQWKLSSFVAGESSQEAAFIGTSRLFDINGILSGLDFTYDSLAARVRTADPALHDQIDAGFADLRGYVGDLYEQEQAGRRFTAEQADLFGTEAQAKATALAGQVSQAAALLNIVIAE
;
A
#
# COMPACT_ATOMS: atom_id res chain seq x y z
N MET A 1 -47.33 -6.48 -47.65
CA MET A 1 -48.05 -5.99 -48.84
C MET A 1 -48.20 -4.47 -48.73
N PRO A 2 -48.02 -3.73 -49.84
CA PRO A 2 -47.70 -2.30 -49.86
C PRO A 2 -48.88 -1.43 -50.29
N ARG A 3 -48.76 -0.09 -50.15
CA ARG A 3 -49.40 0.97 -50.97
C ARG A 3 -48.76 2.31 -50.59
N PHE A 4 -47.80 2.85 -51.38
CA PHE A 4 -47.98 3.78 -52.53
C PHE A 4 -48.78 5.03 -52.12
N ILE A 5 -48.33 6.29 -52.29
CA ILE A 5 -48.09 7.12 -53.51
C ILE A 5 -47.40 8.43 -53.01
N LEU A 6 -46.21 8.90 -53.46
CA LEU A 6 -45.75 9.58 -54.71
C LEU A 6 -46.19 11.05 -54.93
N ILE A 7 -45.24 11.86 -55.46
CA ILE A 7 -45.29 13.18 -56.15
C ILE A 7 -44.93 14.40 -55.24
N ALA A 8 -43.79 15.10 -55.32
CA ALA A 8 -42.90 15.64 -56.39
C ALA A 8 -43.36 16.99 -57.02
N LEU A 9 -42.58 18.06 -56.81
CA LEU A 9 -42.45 19.33 -57.58
C LEU A 9 -41.43 20.19 -56.81
N LEU A 10 -40.15 20.37 -57.20
CA LEU A 10 -39.52 20.92 -58.41
C LEU A 10 -39.93 22.36 -58.76
N THR A 11 -39.07 23.32 -58.40
CA THR A 11 -38.85 24.55 -59.19
C THR A 11 -37.41 25.01 -59.02
N ALA A 12 -36.77 25.23 -60.16
CA ALA A 12 -35.39 25.65 -60.35
C ALA A 12 -35.34 27.05 -61.01
N LEU A 13 -34.12 27.62 -61.04
CA LEU A 13 -33.62 28.80 -61.76
C LEU A 13 -33.88 30.16 -61.09
N LEU A 14 -32.95 31.12 -61.06
CA LEU A 14 -31.97 31.51 -62.07
C LEU A 14 -30.66 32.07 -61.47
N ALA A 15 -29.59 31.89 -62.25
CA ALA A 15 -28.26 32.45 -62.06
C ALA A 15 -28.16 33.94 -62.44
N LEU A 16 -27.20 34.63 -61.84
CA LEU A 16 -26.53 35.79 -62.42
C LEU A 16 -25.01 35.62 -62.27
N ALA A 17 -24.34 35.60 -63.42
CA ALA A 17 -22.90 35.65 -63.56
C ALA A 17 -22.41 37.11 -63.46
N ALA A 18 -21.31 37.32 -62.75
CA ALA A 18 -20.47 38.50 -62.90
C ALA A 18 -18.99 38.08 -62.88
N CYS A 19 -18.30 38.42 -63.97
CA CYS A 19 -16.90 38.16 -64.22
C CYS A 19 -15.97 38.97 -63.29
N GLY A 20 -14.85 38.39 -62.88
CA GLY A 20 -13.72 39.16 -62.36
C GLY A 20 -12.59 38.33 -61.78
N GLY A 21 -11.49 38.22 -62.51
CA GLY A 21 -10.13 38.06 -61.95
C GLY A 21 -9.69 36.64 -61.58
N GLN A 22 -9.05 35.95 -62.52
CA GLN A 22 -8.12 34.86 -62.22
C GLN A 22 -6.85 35.42 -61.57
N THR A 23 -6.73 35.28 -60.26
CA THR A 23 -5.45 35.21 -59.56
C THR A 23 -5.26 33.76 -59.12
N ALA A 24 -4.14 33.15 -59.51
CA ALA A 24 -3.77 31.80 -59.11
C ALA A 24 -3.62 31.75 -57.59
N GLN A 25 -4.64 31.22 -56.91
CA GLN A 25 -4.58 30.87 -55.50
C GLN A 25 -3.91 29.51 -55.40
N THR A 26 -2.66 29.52 -54.92
CA THR A 26 -1.99 28.34 -54.36
C THR A 26 -2.93 27.68 -53.35
N PRO A 27 -3.14 26.36 -53.38
CA PRO A 27 -3.93 25.70 -52.35
C PRO A 27 -3.19 25.88 -51.02
N VAL A 28 -3.72 26.74 -50.17
CA VAL A 28 -3.35 26.76 -48.76
C VAL A 28 -3.97 25.49 -48.19
N ASN A 29 -3.18 24.42 -48.13
CA ASN A 29 -3.45 23.35 -47.19
C ASN A 29 -3.40 23.98 -45.80
N THR A 30 -4.54 24.44 -45.31
CA THR A 30 -4.76 24.52 -43.87
C THR A 30 -4.72 23.09 -43.38
N LEU A 31 -3.51 22.63 -43.05
CA LEU A 31 -3.31 21.60 -42.05
C LEU A 31 -3.95 22.18 -40.79
N GLU A 32 -5.21 21.83 -40.53
CA GLU A 32 -5.67 21.76 -39.15
C GLU A 32 -4.63 20.90 -38.44
N ALA A 33 -3.80 21.56 -37.62
CA ALA A 33 -2.99 20.85 -36.66
C ALA A 33 -4.00 20.06 -35.83
N ALA A 34 -4.02 18.74 -36.01
CA ALA A 34 -4.71 17.85 -35.09
C ALA A 34 -4.25 18.28 -33.69
N ALA A 35 -5.22 18.61 -32.83
CA ALA A 35 -4.93 18.77 -31.41
C ALA A 35 -4.06 17.57 -30.99
N PRO A 36 -2.97 17.77 -30.23
CA PRO A 36 -2.20 16.64 -29.74
C PRO A 36 -3.19 15.66 -29.12
N ALA A 37 -3.10 14.38 -29.52
CA ALA A 37 -3.87 13.32 -28.89
C ALA A 37 -3.74 13.51 -27.38
N ALA A 38 -4.88 13.58 -26.67
CA ALA A 38 -4.88 13.69 -25.22
C ALA A 38 -3.84 12.69 -24.68
N THR A 39 -2.87 13.17 -23.92
CA THR A 39 -1.86 12.31 -23.31
C THR A 39 -2.62 11.24 -22.54
N ASP A 40 -2.45 10.00 -23.00
CA ASP A 40 -3.15 8.85 -22.46
C ASP A 40 -2.78 8.65 -20.98
N ALA A 41 -3.56 7.85 -20.25
CA ALA A 41 -3.17 7.43 -18.91
C ALA A 41 -1.82 6.68 -18.96
N ASP A 42 -0.92 6.97 -18.04
CA ASP A 42 0.39 6.33 -17.95
C ASP A 42 0.35 5.10 -17.02
N LEU A 43 -0.39 4.08 -17.45
CA LEU A 43 -0.49 2.82 -16.72
C LEU A 43 0.85 2.07 -16.67
N ALA A 44 1.77 2.37 -17.59
CA ALA A 44 3.13 1.84 -17.54
C ALA A 44 3.91 2.42 -16.36
N ALA A 45 3.73 3.72 -16.07
CA ALA A 45 4.31 4.34 -14.88
C ALA A 45 3.74 3.74 -13.58
N VAL A 46 2.44 3.45 -13.51
CA VAL A 46 1.83 2.76 -12.35
C VAL A 46 2.48 1.39 -12.13
N LYS A 47 2.60 0.58 -13.20
CA LYS A 47 3.30 -0.72 -13.10
C LYS A 47 4.75 -0.57 -12.66
N GLN A 48 5.47 0.40 -13.22
CA GLN A 48 6.87 0.62 -12.91
C GLN A 48 7.05 1.04 -11.46
N TYR A 49 6.18 1.90 -10.94
CA TYR A 49 6.16 2.29 -9.53
C TYR A 49 6.00 1.07 -8.61
N THR A 50 5.00 0.22 -8.87
CA THR A 50 4.77 -1.02 -8.09
C THR A 50 5.97 -1.96 -8.18
N LEU A 51 6.56 -2.14 -9.37
CA LEU A 51 7.77 -2.94 -9.51
C LEU A 51 8.97 -2.38 -8.74
N ASP A 52 9.15 -1.06 -8.77
CA ASP A 52 10.25 -0.39 -8.07
C ASP A 52 10.09 -0.53 -6.55
N GLN A 53 8.88 -0.31 -6.00
CA GLN A 53 8.62 -0.50 -4.58
C GLN A 53 8.78 -1.96 -4.17
N ALA A 54 8.17 -2.91 -4.90
CA ALA A 54 8.32 -4.33 -4.63
C ALA A 54 9.80 -4.80 -4.68
N GLN A 55 10.62 -4.24 -5.57
CA GLN A 55 12.04 -4.55 -5.64
C GLN A 55 12.85 -3.98 -4.46
N GLN A 56 12.43 -2.84 -3.91
CA GLN A 56 13.02 -2.30 -2.69
C GLN A 56 12.58 -3.08 -1.45
N MET A 57 11.30 -3.46 -1.38
CA MET A 57 10.79 -4.40 -0.38
C MET A 57 11.60 -5.71 -0.42
N LYS A 58 11.90 -6.23 -1.62
CA LYS A 58 12.74 -7.42 -1.81
C LYS A 58 14.17 -7.24 -1.30
N THR A 59 14.72 -6.04 -1.43
CA THR A 59 16.04 -5.73 -0.87
C THR A 59 16.00 -5.83 0.66
N GLY A 60 14.96 -5.27 1.28
CA GLY A 60 14.72 -5.38 2.72
C GLY A 60 14.49 -6.83 3.18
N SER A 61 13.60 -7.57 2.52
CA SER A 61 13.26 -8.95 2.90
C SER A 61 14.44 -9.91 2.75
N ALA A 62 15.25 -9.77 1.70
CA ALA A 62 16.43 -10.60 1.50
C ALA A 62 17.51 -10.32 2.55
N ALA A 63 17.71 -9.04 2.90
CA ALA A 63 18.62 -8.65 3.97
C ALA A 63 18.12 -9.15 5.34
N LEU A 64 16.82 -9.04 5.61
CA LEU A 64 16.19 -9.58 6.81
C LEU A 64 16.39 -11.09 6.94
N ALA A 65 16.16 -11.85 5.88
CA ALA A 65 16.39 -13.30 5.86
C ALA A 65 17.87 -13.68 6.10
N ALA A 66 18.80 -12.91 5.54
CA ALA A 66 20.23 -13.15 5.73
C ALA A 66 20.70 -12.86 7.16
N VAL A 67 20.24 -11.76 7.77
CA VAL A 67 20.57 -11.46 9.18
C VAL A 67 19.87 -12.43 10.15
N ALA A 68 18.62 -12.83 9.86
CA ALA A 68 17.91 -13.84 10.63
C ALA A 68 18.65 -15.19 10.62
N GLN A 69 19.25 -15.57 9.49
CA GLN A 69 20.10 -16.77 9.43
C GLN A 69 21.34 -16.63 10.32
N THR A 70 22.00 -15.48 10.29
CA THR A 70 23.17 -15.22 11.14
C THR A 70 22.82 -15.26 12.63
N TYR A 71 21.67 -14.68 12.99
CA TYR A 71 21.11 -14.74 14.34
C TYR A 71 20.80 -16.17 14.78
N TYR A 72 20.15 -16.95 13.91
CA TYR A 72 19.85 -18.35 14.14
C TYR A 72 21.11 -19.19 14.37
N ASP A 73 22.14 -19.02 13.53
CA ASP A 73 23.38 -19.77 13.63
C ASP A 73 24.14 -19.46 14.94
N LEU A 74 24.13 -18.19 15.37
CA LEU A 74 24.68 -17.79 16.65
C LEU A 74 23.96 -18.48 17.81
N LEU A 75 22.63 -18.44 17.81
CA LEU A 75 21.81 -19.08 18.85
C LEU A 75 21.98 -20.61 18.84
N ALA A 76 22.06 -21.22 17.67
CA ALA A 76 22.33 -22.65 17.52
C ALA A 76 23.70 -23.04 18.11
N SER A 77 24.71 -22.18 18.01
CA SER A 77 26.04 -22.41 18.63
C SER A 77 25.99 -22.46 20.16
N HIS A 78 24.96 -21.85 20.75
CA HIS A 78 24.63 -21.90 22.17
C HIS A 78 23.53 -22.94 22.50
N ASN A 79 23.22 -23.85 21.56
CA ASN A 79 22.13 -24.83 21.67
C ASN A 79 20.76 -24.19 21.94
N PHE A 80 20.55 -22.98 21.44
CA PHE A 80 19.38 -22.14 21.69
C PHE A 80 19.17 -21.81 23.19
N ASP A 81 20.23 -21.81 24.00
CA ASP A 81 20.19 -21.23 25.34
C ASP A 81 20.39 -19.70 25.24
N TYR A 82 19.27 -18.98 25.21
CA TYR A 82 19.23 -17.52 25.06
C TYR A 82 19.97 -16.77 26.17
N ALA A 83 19.88 -17.26 27.41
CA ALA A 83 20.54 -16.62 28.55
C ALA A 83 22.06 -16.80 28.47
N ALA A 84 22.52 -17.98 28.08
CA ALA A 84 23.94 -18.22 27.83
C ALA A 84 24.46 -17.42 26.63
N ALA A 85 23.70 -17.38 25.53
CA ALA A 85 24.04 -16.59 24.35
C ALA A 85 24.14 -15.11 24.68
N TRP A 86 23.18 -14.55 25.42
CA TRP A 86 23.22 -13.16 25.87
C TRP A 86 24.43 -12.89 26.76
N ALA A 87 24.71 -13.75 27.74
CA ALA A 87 25.86 -13.59 28.62
C ALA A 87 27.21 -13.63 27.89
N ALA A 88 27.31 -14.35 26.78
CA ALA A 88 28.53 -14.50 26.01
C ALA A 88 28.69 -13.45 24.89
N ASP A 89 27.60 -13.11 24.21
CA ASP A 89 27.59 -12.42 22.91
C ASP A 89 26.63 -11.21 22.86
N ALA A 90 26.29 -10.61 24.01
CA ALA A 90 25.34 -9.48 24.11
C ALA A 90 25.54 -8.41 23.03
N THR A 91 26.77 -7.90 22.85
CA THR A 91 27.04 -6.87 21.84
C THR A 91 26.72 -7.32 20.42
N THR A 92 27.04 -8.57 20.08
CA THR A 92 26.73 -9.13 18.75
C THR A 92 25.23 -9.30 18.58
N LEU A 93 24.54 -9.80 19.61
CA LEU A 93 23.08 -9.99 19.59
C LEU A 93 22.33 -8.66 19.48
N THR A 94 22.75 -7.63 20.22
CA THR A 94 22.21 -6.27 20.10
C THR A 94 22.32 -5.76 18.67
N GLN A 95 23.50 -5.89 18.05
CA GLN A 95 23.69 -5.45 16.66
C GLN A 95 22.80 -6.23 15.69
N LEU A 96 22.73 -7.56 15.83
CA LEU A 96 21.88 -8.38 14.97
C LEU A 96 20.40 -8.01 15.09
N VAL A 97 19.89 -7.77 16.31
CA VAL A 97 18.50 -7.32 16.52
C VAL A 97 18.26 -5.94 15.92
N ALA A 98 19.22 -5.02 16.04
CA ALA A 98 19.13 -3.70 15.40
C ALA A 98 19.09 -3.80 13.85
N ASP A 99 19.92 -4.67 13.27
CA ASP A 99 19.95 -4.94 11.83
C ASP A 99 18.64 -5.60 11.37
N ILE A 100 18.11 -6.56 12.13
CA ILE A 100 16.79 -7.19 11.91
C ILE A 100 15.69 -6.11 11.85
N LYS A 101 15.59 -5.24 12.87
CA LYS A 101 14.61 -4.15 12.91
C LYS A 101 14.75 -3.22 11.70
N THR A 102 15.98 -2.87 11.34
CA THR A 102 16.26 -1.99 10.19
C THR A 102 15.81 -2.59 8.87
N HIS A 103 16.09 -3.88 8.65
CA HIS A 103 15.71 -4.57 7.42
C HIS A 103 14.21 -4.85 7.33
N TRP A 104 13.57 -5.16 8.46
CA TRP A 104 12.12 -5.23 8.55
C TRP A 104 11.47 -3.89 8.19
N LEU A 105 11.93 -2.79 8.78
CA LEU A 105 11.43 -1.44 8.48
C LEU A 105 11.60 -1.06 7.01
N THR A 106 12.73 -1.44 6.41
CA THR A 106 12.95 -1.22 4.97
C THR A 106 11.92 -1.99 4.14
N ALA A 107 11.67 -3.25 4.47
CA ALA A 107 10.69 -4.07 3.76
C ALA A 107 9.27 -3.52 3.90
N SER A 108 8.81 -3.29 5.14
CA SER A 108 7.47 -2.76 5.44
C SER A 108 7.26 -1.40 4.78
N THR A 109 8.19 -0.43 4.92
CA THR A 109 8.08 0.90 4.29
C THR A 109 7.77 0.83 2.80
N HIS A 110 8.45 -0.07 2.08
CA HIS A 110 8.25 -0.21 0.64
C HIS A 110 6.99 -1.02 0.29
N TYR A 111 6.50 -1.85 1.21
CA TYR A 111 5.17 -2.44 1.09
C TYR A 111 4.09 -1.37 1.25
N GLU A 112 4.13 -0.53 2.30
CA GLU A 112 3.15 0.54 2.54
C GLU A 112 3.01 1.51 1.35
N LEU A 113 4.13 1.83 0.70
CA LEU A 113 4.13 2.67 -0.51
C LEU A 113 3.39 2.03 -1.69
N ASP A 114 3.31 0.70 -1.72
CA ASP A 114 2.70 -0.08 -2.81
C ASP A 114 1.33 -0.69 -2.43
N GLU A 115 1.00 -0.77 -1.13
CA GLU A 115 -0.18 -1.47 -0.59
C GLU A 115 -1.47 -0.98 -1.26
N GLY A 116 -1.62 0.33 -1.44
CA GLY A 116 -2.79 0.90 -2.12
C GLY A 116 -3.06 0.28 -3.50
N ILE A 117 -2.03 -0.17 -4.21
CA ILE A 117 -2.15 -0.89 -5.48
C ILE A 117 -2.25 -2.40 -5.24
N ILE A 118 -1.40 -2.99 -4.40
CA ILE A 118 -1.39 -4.44 -4.16
C ILE A 118 -2.71 -4.93 -3.56
N ALA A 119 -3.20 -4.29 -2.49
CA ALA A 119 -4.46 -4.60 -1.84
C ALA A 119 -5.67 -4.17 -2.69
N GLY A 120 -5.54 -3.05 -3.41
CA GLY A 120 -6.63 -2.46 -4.16
C GLY A 120 -6.94 -3.11 -5.52
N VAL A 121 -5.99 -3.85 -6.09
CA VAL A 121 -6.16 -4.53 -7.38
C VAL A 121 -6.56 -5.99 -7.14
N PRO A 122 -7.74 -6.45 -7.61
CA PRO A 122 -8.25 -7.80 -7.28
C PRO A 122 -7.31 -8.95 -7.65
N SER A 123 -6.53 -8.83 -8.73
CA SER A 123 -5.56 -9.87 -9.12
C SER A 123 -4.30 -9.92 -8.26
N LEU A 124 -4.08 -8.93 -7.39
CA LEU A 124 -2.91 -8.79 -6.52
C LEU A 124 -3.28 -8.88 -5.03
N ALA A 125 -4.54 -8.60 -4.66
CA ALA A 125 -5.02 -8.52 -3.27
C ALA A 125 -4.76 -9.78 -2.42
N TYR A 126 -4.58 -10.95 -3.04
CA TYR A 126 -4.12 -12.14 -2.32
C TYR A 126 -2.80 -11.91 -1.57
N TYR A 127 -1.87 -11.17 -2.17
CA TYR A 127 -0.57 -10.89 -1.56
C TYR A 127 -0.69 -9.98 -0.36
N ASP A 128 -1.67 -9.08 -0.35
CA ASP A 128 -1.96 -8.24 0.81
C ASP A 128 -2.40 -9.05 2.02
N VAL A 129 -3.37 -9.94 1.83
CA VAL A 129 -3.79 -10.88 2.88
C VAL A 129 -2.62 -11.72 3.38
N TRP A 130 -1.78 -12.22 2.49
CA TRP A 130 -0.69 -13.12 2.91
C TRP A 130 0.50 -12.39 3.55
N ILE A 131 0.81 -11.18 3.10
CA ILE A 131 2.02 -10.46 3.50
C ILE A 131 1.74 -9.51 4.66
N ASP A 132 0.60 -8.84 4.70
CA ASP A 132 0.40 -7.66 5.54
C ASP A 132 -0.90 -7.59 6.35
N ALA A 133 -2.05 -7.91 5.74
CA ALA A 133 -3.34 -7.60 6.35
C ALA A 133 -4.16 -8.81 6.80
N GLY A 134 -3.82 -10.02 6.34
CA GLY A 134 -4.61 -11.21 6.65
C GLY A 134 -4.55 -11.58 8.14
N PRO A 135 -5.70 -11.78 8.80
CA PRO A 135 -5.73 -12.15 10.21
C PRO A 135 -5.28 -13.60 10.40
N SER A 136 -4.80 -13.90 11.60
CA SER A 136 -4.61 -15.30 12.01
C SER A 136 -5.94 -16.01 12.21
N ALA A 137 -5.92 -17.34 12.17
CA ALA A 137 -7.11 -18.14 12.50
C ALA A 137 -7.50 -18.04 13.98
N GLU A 138 -6.63 -17.53 14.86
CA GLU A 138 -6.96 -17.22 16.25
C GLU A 138 -7.79 -15.94 16.34
N GLU A 139 -7.42 -14.91 15.58
CA GLU A 139 -8.10 -13.61 15.54
C GLU A 139 -9.44 -13.69 14.79
N ALA A 140 -9.43 -14.23 13.57
CA ALA A 140 -10.60 -14.32 12.70
C ALA A 140 -10.61 -15.62 11.87
N PRO A 141 -11.09 -16.74 12.45
CA PRO A 141 -11.06 -18.06 11.81
C PRO A 141 -11.73 -18.15 10.42
N GLU A 142 -12.74 -17.32 10.17
CA GLU A 142 -13.50 -17.33 8.90
C GLU A 142 -12.83 -16.51 7.78
N GLU A 143 -11.91 -15.62 8.15
CA GLU A 143 -11.23 -14.68 7.23
C GLU A 143 -9.75 -15.03 7.05
N ALA A 144 -9.20 -15.87 7.91
CA ALA A 144 -7.80 -16.28 7.88
C ALA A 144 -7.44 -17.05 6.61
N LEU A 145 -6.31 -16.69 6.01
CA LEU A 145 -5.74 -17.45 4.91
C LEU A 145 -5.29 -18.84 5.41
N GLU A 146 -5.73 -19.89 4.74
CA GLU A 146 -5.31 -21.26 5.05
C GLU A 146 -3.91 -21.54 4.51
N TRP A 147 -2.90 -21.46 5.38
CA TRP A 147 -1.53 -21.85 5.06
C TRP A 147 -0.78 -22.34 6.30
N THR A 148 0.40 -22.94 6.13
CA THR A 148 1.23 -23.44 7.24
C THR A 148 2.64 -22.87 7.15
N LEU A 149 3.14 -22.34 8.25
CA LEU A 149 4.56 -22.01 8.41
C LEU A 149 5.27 -23.13 9.19
N THR A 150 6.18 -23.84 8.54
CA THR A 150 7.04 -24.83 9.19
C THR A 150 8.32 -24.17 9.70
N LEU A 151 8.62 -24.33 10.98
CA LEU A 151 9.82 -23.80 11.63
C LEU A 151 11.00 -24.77 11.52
N PRO A 152 12.27 -24.31 11.62
CA PRO A 152 13.46 -25.17 11.54
C PRO A 152 13.52 -26.29 12.58
N ASP A 153 12.90 -26.10 13.75
CA ASP A 153 12.79 -27.12 14.81
C ASP A 153 11.66 -28.13 14.58
N GLY A 154 10.92 -28.01 13.48
CA GLY A 154 9.82 -28.90 13.10
C GLY A 154 8.47 -28.53 13.68
N ARG A 155 8.34 -27.44 14.45
CA ARG A 155 7.02 -26.87 14.78
C ARG A 155 6.32 -26.40 13.51
N GLU A 156 4.99 -26.44 13.52
CA GLU A 156 4.14 -25.90 12.46
C GLU A 156 3.16 -24.91 13.05
N LEU A 157 3.06 -23.73 12.44
CA LEU A 157 2.04 -22.74 12.74
C LEU A 157 0.98 -22.78 11.64
N GLN A 158 -0.24 -23.14 12.02
CA GLN A 158 -1.37 -23.29 11.11
C GLN A 158 -2.14 -21.97 11.03
N SER A 159 -2.30 -21.43 9.82
CA SER A 159 -2.95 -20.16 9.51
C SER A 159 -2.52 -19.04 10.47
N PRO A 160 -1.21 -18.74 10.57
CA PRO A 160 -0.67 -17.85 11.59
C PRO A 160 -0.94 -16.36 11.33
N GLY A 161 -1.73 -16.03 10.31
CA GLY A 161 -1.94 -14.66 9.83
C GLY A 161 -0.92 -14.29 8.76
N ASN A 162 -0.57 -13.01 8.72
CA ASN A 162 0.32 -12.44 7.71
C ASN A 162 1.79 -12.35 8.19
N PHE A 163 2.71 -12.05 7.26
CA PHE A 163 4.14 -12.00 7.58
C PHE A 163 4.55 -10.77 8.40
N PHE A 164 4.05 -9.58 8.09
CA PHE A 164 4.49 -8.36 8.77
C PHE A 164 3.95 -8.27 10.20
N HIS A 165 2.63 -8.20 10.35
CA HIS A 165 1.97 -7.80 11.58
C HIS A 165 1.52 -8.97 12.47
N SER A 166 1.23 -10.14 11.90
CA SER A 166 0.91 -11.33 12.73
C SER A 166 2.15 -12.14 13.13
N LEU A 167 3.27 -12.05 12.39
CA LEU A 167 4.44 -12.91 12.59
C LEU A 167 5.72 -12.14 12.97
N LEU A 168 6.26 -11.35 12.04
CA LEU A 168 7.60 -10.77 12.19
C LEU A 168 7.63 -9.64 13.21
N GLU A 169 6.72 -8.67 13.14
CA GLU A 169 6.70 -7.55 14.06
C GLU A 169 6.52 -8.03 15.51
N PRO A 170 5.55 -8.89 15.84
CA PRO A 170 5.41 -9.33 17.22
C PRO A 170 6.59 -10.14 17.72
N ALA A 171 7.25 -10.91 16.85
CA ALA A 171 8.46 -11.64 17.20
C ALA A 171 9.64 -10.69 17.46
N ILE A 172 9.89 -9.74 16.55
CA ILE A 172 11.04 -8.82 16.60
C ILE A 172 10.95 -7.87 17.80
N TRP A 173 9.73 -7.44 18.17
CA TRP A 173 9.50 -6.54 19.30
C TRP A 173 9.06 -7.27 20.59
N GLY A 174 8.90 -8.59 20.55
CA GLY A 174 8.61 -9.41 21.74
C GLY A 174 7.23 -9.16 22.35
N THR A 175 6.22 -8.84 21.54
CA THR A 175 4.86 -8.51 22.00
C THR A 175 3.89 -9.69 21.97
N HIS A 176 4.28 -10.82 21.38
CA HIS A 176 3.49 -12.05 21.39
C HIS A 176 4.17 -13.13 22.24
N GLY A 177 3.59 -13.46 23.40
CA GLY A 177 4.21 -14.36 24.38
C GLY A 177 4.55 -15.76 23.84
N ASP A 178 3.71 -16.29 22.95
CA ASP A 178 3.94 -17.63 22.36
C ASP A 178 5.02 -17.64 21.28
N PHE A 179 5.44 -16.47 20.79
CA PHE A 179 6.57 -16.33 19.87
C PHE A 179 7.91 -16.37 20.59
N GLY A 180 7.88 -16.59 21.92
CA GLY A 180 9.06 -16.82 22.73
C GLY A 180 10.02 -15.64 22.73
N GLY A 181 11.25 -15.92 23.10
CA GLY A 181 12.30 -14.94 23.20
C GLY A 181 12.61 -14.48 24.62
N LEU A 182 13.80 -13.89 24.78
CA LEU A 182 14.30 -13.43 26.07
C LEU A 182 14.23 -11.90 26.11
N ALA A 183 13.44 -11.35 27.04
CA ALA A 183 13.49 -9.92 27.35
C ALA A 183 14.90 -9.57 27.88
N VAL A 184 15.56 -8.60 27.24
CA VAL A 184 16.93 -8.18 27.56
C VAL A 184 17.05 -6.67 27.43
N ASP A 185 17.99 -6.05 28.14
CA ASP A 185 18.35 -4.64 28.02
C ASP A 185 19.20 -4.44 26.74
N LEU A 186 18.55 -4.11 25.61
CA LEU A 186 19.22 -3.99 24.31
C LEU A 186 20.00 -2.68 24.21
N ASP A 187 19.52 -1.60 24.85
CA ASP A 187 20.14 -0.27 24.79
C ASP A 187 21.15 0.02 25.91
N GLY A 188 21.18 -0.81 26.95
CA GLY A 188 22.13 -0.76 28.06
C GLY A 188 21.77 0.28 29.14
N ASP A 189 20.52 0.73 29.21
CA ASP A 189 20.06 1.73 30.19
C ASP A 189 19.77 1.14 31.60
N GLY A 190 19.80 -0.19 31.73
CA GLY A 190 19.58 -0.92 32.96
C GLY A 190 18.12 -1.30 33.24
N ALA A 191 17.20 -0.99 32.33
CA ALA A 191 15.83 -1.47 32.31
C ALA A 191 15.59 -2.36 31.08
N THR A 192 14.44 -3.02 31.06
CA THR A 192 13.96 -3.71 29.85
C THR A 192 12.61 -3.14 29.51
N GLN A 193 12.47 -2.64 28.29
CA GLN A 193 11.32 -1.91 27.81
C GLN A 193 10.59 -2.68 26.70
N LEU A 194 9.41 -2.17 26.32
CA LEU A 194 8.69 -2.68 25.15
C LEU A 194 9.59 -2.64 23.91
N GLY A 195 9.64 -3.73 23.16
CA GLY A 195 10.52 -3.84 21.99
C GLY A 195 11.92 -4.36 22.31
N GLU A 196 12.28 -4.59 23.58
CA GLU A 196 13.59 -5.10 23.96
C GLU A 196 13.57 -6.60 24.28
N ALA A 197 13.67 -7.40 23.22
CA ALA A 197 13.70 -8.85 23.32
C ALA A 197 14.63 -9.47 22.27
N LEU A 198 15.15 -10.65 22.59
CA LEU A 198 15.78 -11.58 21.66
C LEU A 198 14.68 -12.49 21.07
N PRO A 199 14.33 -12.39 19.77
CA PRO A 199 13.24 -13.17 19.17
C PRO A 199 13.50 -14.69 19.16
N ASP A 200 12.44 -15.52 19.13
CA ASP A 200 12.60 -16.95 18.82
C ASP A 200 13.27 -17.10 17.44
N ALA A 201 14.42 -17.78 17.41
CA ALA A 201 15.29 -17.87 16.26
C ALA A 201 14.67 -18.74 15.16
N ASN A 202 13.92 -19.78 15.54
CA ASN A 202 13.25 -20.67 14.60
C ASN A 202 12.11 -19.94 13.90
N LEU A 203 11.29 -19.21 14.67
CA LEU A 203 10.21 -18.39 14.15
C LEU A 203 10.75 -17.27 13.26
N LEU A 204 11.69 -16.46 13.77
CA LEU A 204 12.27 -15.34 13.03
C LEU A 204 12.85 -15.81 11.69
N LEU A 205 13.63 -16.90 11.68
CA LEU A 205 14.23 -17.41 10.46
C LEU A 205 13.17 -17.86 9.45
N ALA A 206 12.19 -18.65 9.89
CA ALA A 206 11.13 -19.15 9.01
C ALA A 206 10.29 -18.02 8.44
N ALA A 207 9.86 -17.08 9.28
CA ALA A 207 9.03 -15.96 8.87
C ALA A 207 9.80 -15.00 7.94
N ALA A 208 11.08 -14.71 8.22
CA ALA A 208 11.90 -13.85 7.37
C ALA A 208 12.15 -14.46 5.97
N GLN A 209 12.47 -15.76 5.92
CA GLN A 209 12.61 -16.48 4.66
C GLN A 209 11.26 -16.65 3.93
N GLY A 210 10.17 -16.76 4.67
CA GLY A 210 8.80 -16.80 4.16
C GLY A 210 8.42 -15.48 3.49
N LEU A 211 8.61 -14.36 4.18
CA LEU A 211 8.42 -13.01 3.63
C LEU A 211 9.24 -12.83 2.36
N ASP A 212 10.53 -13.17 2.38
CA ASP A 212 11.40 -13.04 1.21
C ASP A 212 10.90 -13.82 -0.01
N ARG A 213 10.33 -15.01 0.22
CA ARG A 213 9.69 -15.82 -0.82
C ARG A 213 8.39 -15.18 -1.30
N ALA A 214 7.51 -14.80 -0.39
CA ALA A 214 6.23 -14.17 -0.70
C ALA A 214 6.43 -12.89 -1.53
N THR A 215 7.40 -12.06 -1.17
CA THR A 215 7.80 -10.88 -1.95
C THR A 215 8.24 -11.24 -3.38
N SER A 216 9.01 -12.32 -3.56
CA SER A 216 9.37 -12.80 -4.90
C SER A 216 8.18 -13.28 -5.72
N GLU A 217 7.22 -13.94 -5.08
CA GLU A 217 5.98 -14.36 -5.73
C GLU A 217 5.13 -13.15 -6.13
N MET A 218 4.98 -12.16 -5.24
CA MET A 218 4.32 -10.89 -5.51
C MET A 218 4.96 -10.16 -6.69
N ILE A 219 6.30 -10.02 -6.71
CA ILE A 219 7.01 -9.41 -7.85
C ILE A 219 6.69 -10.15 -9.15
N THR A 220 6.66 -11.48 -9.14
CA THR A 220 6.33 -12.28 -10.33
C THR A 220 4.89 -12.02 -10.80
N ALA A 221 3.95 -11.85 -9.87
CA ALA A 221 2.58 -11.47 -10.17
C ALA A 221 2.50 -10.06 -10.76
N VAL A 222 3.18 -9.07 -10.17
CA VAL A 222 3.25 -7.69 -10.68
C VAL A 222 3.89 -7.64 -12.07
N GLN A 223 4.96 -8.41 -12.32
CA GLN A 223 5.58 -8.51 -13.64
C GLN A 223 4.61 -9.04 -14.70
N SER A 224 3.75 -9.99 -14.31
CA SER A 224 2.75 -10.61 -15.19
C SER A 224 1.50 -9.73 -15.36
N TRP A 225 1.15 -8.95 -14.35
CA TRP A 225 0.03 -8.02 -14.35
C TRP A 225 0.14 -6.99 -15.47
N GLN A 226 -0.97 -6.73 -16.15
CA GLN A 226 -1.09 -5.70 -17.19
C GLN A 226 -2.11 -4.69 -16.68
N PRO A 227 -1.65 -3.57 -16.08
CA PRO A 227 -2.56 -2.62 -15.46
C PRO A 227 -3.60 -2.12 -16.46
N THR A 228 -4.83 -2.04 -15.96
CA THR A 228 -5.93 -1.43 -16.68
C THR A 228 -6.41 -0.17 -15.96
N LEU A 229 -7.18 0.66 -16.67
CA LEU A 229 -7.91 1.75 -16.02
C LEU A 229 -8.87 1.23 -14.95
N SER A 230 -9.45 0.05 -15.17
CA SER A 230 -10.34 -0.59 -14.18
C SER A 230 -9.58 -0.90 -12.90
N ASP A 231 -8.38 -1.47 -13.00
CA ASP A 231 -7.53 -1.78 -11.84
C ASP A 231 -7.21 -0.52 -11.06
N ALA A 232 -6.72 0.53 -11.75
CA ALA A 232 -6.30 1.76 -11.11
C ALA A 232 -7.47 2.49 -10.42
N PHE A 233 -8.64 2.60 -11.07
CA PHE A 233 -9.83 3.18 -10.43
C PHE A 233 -10.41 2.30 -9.32
N THR A 234 -10.26 0.98 -9.42
CA THR A 234 -10.65 0.07 -8.34
C THR A 234 -9.78 0.30 -7.12
N ALA A 235 -8.45 0.27 -7.28
CA ALA A 235 -7.51 0.52 -6.20
C ALA A 235 -7.79 1.83 -5.47
N LEU A 236 -7.96 2.93 -6.22
CA LEU A 236 -8.35 4.23 -5.64
C LEU A 236 -9.68 4.17 -4.89
N SER A 237 -10.69 3.50 -5.43
CA SER A 237 -12.04 3.52 -4.84
C SER A 237 -12.16 2.63 -3.60
N VAL A 238 -11.42 1.53 -3.55
CA VAL A 238 -11.48 0.56 -2.44
C VAL A 238 -10.51 0.91 -1.31
N MET A 239 -9.32 1.44 -1.63
CA MET A 239 -8.29 1.71 -0.62
C MET A 239 -8.35 3.10 0.00
N ILE A 240 -8.86 4.13 -0.69
CA ILE A 240 -9.00 5.46 -0.08
C ILE A 240 -9.90 5.43 1.18
N PRO A 241 -11.09 4.81 1.19
CA PRO A 241 -12.05 4.92 2.29
C PRO A 241 -11.80 3.96 3.47
N THR A 242 -10.58 3.45 3.68
CA THR A 242 -10.26 2.50 4.78
C THR A 242 -9.75 3.19 6.06
N MET A 243 -9.77 4.53 6.13
CA MET A 243 -9.17 5.31 7.23
C MET A 243 -9.66 4.92 8.62
N ASN A 244 -10.94 4.58 8.80
CA ASN A 244 -11.47 4.19 10.11
C ASN A 244 -10.72 3.00 10.72
N GLU A 245 -10.43 1.98 9.92
CA GLU A 245 -9.72 0.79 10.38
C GLU A 245 -8.28 1.13 10.77
N TYR A 246 -7.59 1.89 9.92
CA TYR A 246 -6.22 2.32 10.20
C TYR A 246 -6.13 3.21 11.45
N PHE A 247 -7.08 4.12 11.66
CA PHE A 247 -7.11 4.95 12.87
C PHE A 247 -7.53 4.16 14.13
N GLU A 248 -8.34 3.11 13.99
CA GLU A 248 -8.62 2.19 15.10
C GLU A 248 -7.34 1.45 15.52
N GLN A 249 -6.59 0.93 14.56
CA GLN A 249 -5.29 0.28 14.81
C GLN A 249 -4.28 1.27 15.42
N TRP A 250 -4.21 2.50 14.91
CA TRP A 250 -3.37 3.56 15.51
C TRP A 250 -3.74 3.83 16.98
N LYS A 251 -5.04 3.94 17.27
CA LYS A 251 -5.56 4.19 18.61
C LYS A 251 -5.17 3.09 19.60
N LEU A 252 -5.26 1.84 19.17
CA LEU A 252 -4.98 0.67 19.99
C LEU A 252 -3.48 0.42 20.15
N SER A 253 -2.65 0.89 19.20
CA SER A 253 -1.21 0.73 19.18
C SER A 253 -0.46 1.39 20.35
N SER A 254 0.82 1.01 20.48
CA SER A 254 1.74 1.61 21.45
C SER A 254 1.96 3.13 21.27
N PHE A 255 1.66 3.69 20.08
CA PHE A 255 1.82 5.11 19.80
C PHE A 255 0.79 6.00 20.51
N VAL A 256 -0.41 5.46 20.77
CA VAL A 256 -1.50 6.15 21.48
C VAL A 256 -1.72 5.55 22.87
N ALA A 257 -1.83 4.23 22.97
CA ALA A 257 -2.09 3.52 24.23
C ALA A 257 -0.82 3.36 25.11
N GLY A 258 0.37 3.59 24.57
CA GLY A 258 1.64 3.40 25.29
C GLY A 258 1.78 1.97 25.79
N GLU A 259 2.31 1.82 27.02
CA GLU A 259 2.44 0.52 27.71
C GLU A 259 1.10 -0.17 28.01
N SER A 260 -0.03 0.53 27.85
CA SER A 260 -1.36 -0.09 28.01
C SER A 260 -1.90 -0.71 26.72
N SER A 261 -1.16 -0.62 25.60
CA SER A 261 -1.47 -1.30 24.35
C SER A 261 -1.60 -2.80 24.57
N GLN A 262 -2.63 -3.40 23.98
CA GLN A 262 -2.78 -4.86 23.89
C GLN A 262 -2.49 -5.36 22.47
N GLU A 263 -2.21 -4.45 21.54
CA GLU A 263 -1.83 -4.80 20.17
C GLU A 263 -0.46 -5.47 20.16
N ALA A 264 -0.38 -6.58 19.44
CA ALA A 264 0.88 -7.25 19.16
C ALA A 264 1.64 -6.56 18.01
N ALA A 265 0.91 -5.89 17.10
CA ALA A 265 1.44 -5.17 15.94
C ALA A 265 1.50 -3.64 16.18
N PHE A 266 2.03 -2.91 15.19
CA PHE A 266 2.18 -1.45 15.18
C PHE A 266 3.01 -0.95 16.37
N ILE A 267 4.17 -1.58 16.55
CA ILE A 267 5.19 -1.26 17.56
C ILE A 267 6.42 -0.66 16.88
N GLY A 268 6.81 -1.21 15.73
CA GLY A 268 7.96 -0.76 14.96
C GLY A 268 7.67 0.49 14.15
N THR A 269 6.46 0.58 13.58
CA THR A 269 5.96 1.72 12.82
C THR A 269 4.60 2.16 13.33
N SER A 270 4.35 3.46 13.24
CA SER A 270 3.05 4.04 13.53
C SER A 270 2.13 3.79 12.35
N ARG A 271 0.86 3.47 12.61
CA ARG A 271 -0.12 3.35 11.54
C ARG A 271 -0.34 4.66 10.76
N LEU A 272 0.01 5.83 11.32
CA LEU A 272 0.03 7.09 10.56
C LEU A 272 1.15 7.13 9.49
N PHE A 273 2.27 6.44 9.72
CA PHE A 273 3.33 6.30 8.71
C PHE A 273 2.83 5.47 7.53
N ASP A 274 2.22 4.32 7.82
CA ASP A 274 1.60 3.40 6.86
C ASP A 274 0.58 4.13 5.97
N ILE A 275 -0.40 4.82 6.58
CA ILE A 275 -1.41 5.60 5.85
C ILE A 275 -0.78 6.62 4.90
N ASN A 276 0.29 7.30 5.32
CA ASN A 276 1.00 8.23 4.45
C ASN A 276 1.66 7.53 3.26
N GLY A 277 2.21 6.32 3.44
CA GLY A 277 2.72 5.46 2.38
C GLY A 277 1.62 5.09 1.38
N ILE A 278 0.52 4.53 1.87
CA ILE A 278 -0.63 4.08 1.08
C ILE A 278 -1.20 5.23 0.24
N LEU A 279 -1.48 6.37 0.88
CA LEU A 279 -2.01 7.55 0.20
C LEU A 279 -1.00 8.12 -0.82
N SER A 280 0.31 7.94 -0.61
CA SER A 280 1.32 8.36 -1.59
C SER A 280 1.27 7.53 -2.87
N GLY A 281 1.13 6.21 -2.76
CA GLY A 281 0.98 5.32 -3.90
C GLY A 281 -0.33 5.53 -4.66
N LEU A 282 -1.42 5.78 -3.93
CA LEU A 282 -2.73 6.08 -4.51
C LEU A 282 -2.75 7.44 -5.23
N ASP A 283 -2.16 8.48 -4.64
CA ASP A 283 -2.05 9.80 -5.27
C ASP A 283 -1.22 9.74 -6.57
N PHE A 284 -0.08 9.04 -6.53
CA PHE A 284 0.72 8.76 -7.73
C PHE A 284 -0.08 8.01 -8.81
N THR A 285 -0.90 7.04 -8.39
CA THR A 285 -1.79 6.31 -9.29
C THR A 285 -2.79 7.24 -9.94
N TYR A 286 -3.44 8.13 -9.18
CA TYR A 286 -4.38 9.11 -9.73
C TYR A 286 -3.70 10.09 -10.69
N ASP A 287 -2.53 10.62 -10.34
CA ASP A 287 -1.74 11.51 -11.20
C ASP A 287 -1.46 10.91 -12.57
N SER A 288 -1.18 9.60 -12.61
CA SER A 288 -0.96 8.84 -13.84
C SER A 288 -2.22 8.75 -14.73
N LEU A 289 -3.41 9.00 -14.17
CA LEU A 289 -4.71 9.02 -14.88
C LEU A 289 -5.24 10.44 -15.10
N ALA A 290 -4.72 11.43 -14.38
CA ALA A 290 -5.32 12.75 -14.21
C ALA A 290 -5.62 13.49 -15.51
N ALA A 291 -4.79 13.30 -16.55
CA ALA A 291 -5.02 13.91 -17.86
C ALA A 291 -6.37 13.52 -18.49
N ARG A 292 -6.83 12.29 -18.28
CA ARG A 292 -8.13 11.82 -18.78
C ARG A 292 -9.29 12.48 -18.04
N VAL A 293 -9.20 12.53 -16.70
CA VAL A 293 -10.23 13.19 -15.86
C VAL A 293 -10.28 14.68 -16.19
N ARG A 294 -9.13 15.36 -16.23
CA ARG A 294 -9.05 16.79 -16.56
C ARG A 294 -9.61 17.12 -17.94
N THR A 295 -9.42 16.24 -18.92
CA THR A 295 -9.97 16.44 -20.27
C THR A 295 -11.50 16.29 -20.29
N ALA A 296 -12.04 15.36 -19.51
CA ALA A 296 -13.48 15.10 -19.45
C ALA A 296 -14.22 16.12 -18.56
N ASP A 297 -13.65 16.45 -17.41
CA ASP A 297 -14.17 17.42 -16.43
C ASP A 297 -13.01 18.04 -15.62
N PRO A 298 -12.54 19.24 -16.00
CA PRO A 298 -11.49 19.95 -15.28
C PRO A 298 -11.84 20.26 -13.81
N ALA A 299 -13.11 20.55 -13.52
CA ALA A 299 -13.53 20.91 -12.18
C ALA A 299 -13.51 19.69 -11.25
N LEU A 300 -13.93 18.52 -11.76
CA LEU A 300 -13.81 17.26 -11.02
C LEU A 300 -12.35 16.87 -10.80
N HIS A 301 -11.47 17.10 -11.79
CA HIS A 301 -10.04 16.88 -11.60
C HIS A 301 -9.47 17.73 -10.45
N ASP A 302 -9.75 19.05 -10.46
CA ASP A 302 -9.29 19.98 -9.42
C ASP A 302 -9.83 19.58 -8.02
N GLN A 303 -11.04 19.02 -7.97
CA GLN A 303 -11.63 18.51 -6.72
C GLN A 303 -10.90 17.29 -6.17
N ILE A 304 -10.57 16.32 -7.03
CA ILE A 304 -9.85 15.11 -6.62
C ILE A 304 -8.42 15.45 -6.19
N ASP A 305 -7.73 16.31 -6.96
CA ASP A 305 -6.37 16.79 -6.65
C ASP A 305 -6.33 17.50 -5.28
N ALA A 306 -7.29 18.40 -5.04
CA ALA A 306 -7.44 19.05 -3.74
C ALA A 306 -7.81 18.07 -2.61
N GLY A 307 -8.59 17.03 -2.91
CA GLY A 307 -8.98 16.01 -1.94
C GLY A 307 -7.79 15.15 -1.49
N PHE A 308 -6.91 14.75 -2.42
CA PHE A 308 -5.64 14.09 -2.09
C PHE A 308 -4.75 14.99 -1.24
N ALA A 309 -4.56 16.25 -1.65
CA ALA A 309 -3.74 17.21 -0.91
C ALA A 309 -4.27 17.44 0.52
N ASP A 310 -5.59 17.56 0.70
CA ASP A 310 -6.23 17.74 2.01
C ASP A 310 -6.09 16.50 2.90
N LEU A 311 -6.39 15.30 2.38
CA LEU A 311 -6.29 14.06 3.17
C LEU A 311 -4.85 13.74 3.54
N ARG A 312 -3.91 13.82 2.58
CA ARG A 312 -2.49 13.58 2.84
C ARG A 312 -1.89 14.61 3.78
N GLY A 313 -2.23 15.89 3.60
CA GLY A 313 -1.79 16.95 4.50
C GLY A 313 -2.29 16.72 5.92
N TYR A 314 -3.56 16.30 6.07
CA TYR A 314 -4.14 16.00 7.37
C TYR A 314 -3.41 14.87 8.11
N VAL A 315 -3.20 13.72 7.46
CA VAL A 315 -2.50 12.58 8.08
C VAL A 315 -1.02 12.91 8.30
N GLY A 316 -0.39 13.59 7.34
CA GLY A 316 0.99 14.06 7.43
C GLY A 316 1.22 14.95 8.64
N ASP A 317 0.35 15.94 8.88
CA ASP A 317 0.43 16.83 10.03
C ASP A 317 0.32 16.07 11.35
N LEU A 318 -0.54 15.05 11.44
CA LEU A 318 -0.67 14.21 12.64
C LEU A 318 0.60 13.40 12.88
N TYR A 319 1.16 12.81 11.83
CA TYR A 319 2.40 12.05 11.90
C TYR A 319 3.60 12.94 12.29
N GLU A 320 3.73 14.13 11.72
CA GLU A 320 4.78 15.09 12.09
C GLU A 320 4.69 15.48 13.57
N GLN A 321 3.48 15.65 14.09
CA GLN A 321 3.27 15.94 15.51
C GLN A 321 3.66 14.75 16.40
N GLU A 322 3.31 13.53 16.02
CA GLU A 322 3.72 12.30 16.71
C GLU A 322 5.25 12.18 16.78
N GLN A 323 5.92 12.38 15.64
CA GLN A 323 7.38 12.37 15.53
C GLN A 323 8.04 13.50 16.33
N ALA A 324 7.37 14.65 16.48
CA ALA A 324 7.79 15.73 17.36
C ALA A 324 7.58 15.43 18.86
N GLY A 325 7.09 14.24 19.21
CA GLY A 325 6.90 13.77 20.58
C GLY A 325 5.52 14.08 21.17
N ARG A 326 4.56 14.56 20.37
CA ARG A 326 3.18 14.67 20.83
C ARG A 326 2.64 13.27 21.10
N ARG A 327 1.99 13.10 22.25
CA ARG A 327 1.20 11.91 22.57
C ARG A 327 -0.28 12.26 22.43
N PHE A 328 -0.96 11.48 21.59
CA PHE A 328 -2.40 11.61 21.37
C PHE A 328 -3.16 10.74 22.37
N THR A 329 -4.41 11.09 22.66
CA THR A 329 -5.31 10.24 23.46
C THR A 329 -6.18 9.39 22.54
N ALA A 330 -6.79 8.33 23.09
CA ALA A 330 -7.70 7.49 22.34
C ALA A 330 -8.89 8.28 21.76
N GLU A 331 -9.44 9.23 22.52
CA GLU A 331 -10.54 10.08 22.05
C GLU A 331 -10.10 11.05 20.94
N GLN A 332 -8.83 11.48 20.94
CA GLN A 332 -8.27 12.25 19.84
C GLN A 332 -8.11 11.39 18.59
N ALA A 333 -7.61 10.16 18.74
CA ALA A 333 -7.49 9.22 17.64
C ALA A 333 -8.85 8.91 16.99
N ASP A 334 -9.90 8.68 17.80
CA ASP A 334 -11.27 8.49 17.31
C ASP A 334 -11.80 9.72 16.52
N LEU A 335 -11.57 10.92 17.07
CA LEU A 335 -11.98 12.16 16.42
C LEU A 335 -11.28 12.35 15.08
N PHE A 336 -9.96 12.13 15.06
CA PHE A 336 -9.15 12.30 13.85
C PHE A 336 -9.45 11.23 12.80
N GLY A 337 -9.70 9.99 13.22
CA GLY A 337 -10.13 8.92 12.33
C GLY A 337 -11.47 9.22 11.67
N THR A 338 -12.44 9.74 12.44
CA THR A 338 -13.73 10.18 11.89
C THR A 338 -13.56 11.28 10.83
N GLU A 339 -12.69 12.25 11.08
CA GLU A 339 -12.42 13.34 10.13
C GLU A 339 -11.67 12.84 8.89
N ALA A 340 -10.63 12.03 9.06
CA ALA A 340 -9.89 11.40 7.97
C ALA A 340 -10.82 10.56 7.09
N GLN A 341 -11.70 9.75 7.70
CA GLN A 341 -12.69 8.96 6.98
C GLN A 341 -13.67 9.81 6.20
N ALA A 342 -14.12 10.95 6.75
CA ALA A 342 -15.02 11.85 6.04
C ALA A 342 -14.35 12.45 4.78
N LYS A 343 -13.08 12.86 4.90
CA LYS A 343 -12.26 13.34 3.78
C LYS A 343 -12.06 12.25 2.73
N ALA A 344 -11.66 11.05 3.16
CA ALA A 344 -11.46 9.89 2.31
C ALA A 344 -12.74 9.45 1.57
N THR A 345 -13.88 9.42 2.26
CA THR A 345 -15.18 9.07 1.65
C THR A 345 -15.57 10.07 0.56
N ALA A 346 -15.34 11.37 0.80
CA ALA A 346 -15.58 12.39 -0.20
C ALA A 346 -14.68 12.21 -1.44
N LEU A 347 -13.38 11.98 -1.21
CA LEU A 347 -12.39 11.73 -2.26
C LEU A 347 -12.73 10.48 -3.09
N ALA A 348 -13.01 9.35 -2.44
CA ALA A 348 -13.41 8.10 -3.09
C ALA A 348 -14.69 8.28 -3.93
N GLY A 349 -15.65 9.09 -3.44
CA GLY A 349 -16.85 9.45 -4.18
C GLY A 349 -16.55 10.24 -5.47
N GLN A 350 -15.60 11.18 -5.43
CA GLN A 350 -15.16 11.95 -6.60
C GLN A 350 -14.40 11.07 -7.60
N VAL A 351 -13.53 10.18 -7.12
CA VAL A 351 -12.85 9.16 -7.94
C VAL A 351 -13.86 8.25 -8.65
N SER A 352 -14.87 7.77 -7.92
CA SER A 352 -15.95 6.95 -8.48
C SER A 352 -16.75 7.70 -9.54
N GLN A 353 -17.01 8.99 -9.32
CA GLN A 353 -17.65 9.86 -10.31
C GLN A 353 -16.80 9.99 -11.59
N ALA A 354 -15.49 10.14 -11.44
CA ALA A 354 -14.56 10.21 -12.57
C ALA A 354 -14.53 8.88 -13.36
N ALA A 355 -14.51 7.74 -12.69
CA ALA A 355 -14.62 6.42 -13.34
C ALA A 355 -15.91 6.31 -14.17
N ALA A 356 -17.05 6.68 -13.59
CA ALA A 356 -18.35 6.66 -14.26
C ALA A 356 -18.39 7.60 -15.48
N LEU A 357 -17.85 8.83 -15.35
CA LEU A 357 -17.75 9.79 -16.47
C LEU A 357 -16.94 9.24 -17.64
N LEU A 358 -15.87 8.51 -17.34
CA LEU A 358 -14.98 7.89 -18.32
C LEU A 358 -15.49 6.52 -18.81
N ASN A 359 -16.63 6.03 -18.31
CA ASN A 359 -17.19 4.70 -18.58
C ASN A 359 -16.22 3.56 -18.20
N ILE A 360 -15.50 3.73 -17.09
CA ILE A 360 -14.60 2.75 -16.51
C ILE A 360 -15.35 1.98 -15.42
N VAL A 361 -15.24 0.65 -15.45
CA VAL A 361 -15.82 -0.22 -14.42
C VAL A 361 -14.87 -0.28 -13.23
N ILE A 362 -15.41 -0.09 -12.02
CA ILE A 362 -14.75 -0.41 -10.76
C ILE A 362 -15.17 -1.84 -10.39
N ALA A 363 -14.22 -2.70 -10.06
CA ALA A 363 -14.53 -4.05 -9.60
C ALA A 363 -15.20 -3.99 -8.21
N GLU A 364 -16.19 -4.85 -8.01
CA GLU A 364 -16.87 -5.05 -6.71
C GLU A 364 -16.16 -6.07 -5.84
#